data_AF-A0A7V2QGZ0-F1
#
_entry.id   AF-A0A7V2QGZ0-F1
#
_cell.length_a   1.000
_cell.length_b   1.000
_cell.length_c   1.000
_cell.angle_alpha   90.00
_cell.angle_beta   90.00
_cell.angle_gamma   90.00
#
_symmetry.space_group_name_H-M   'P 1'
#
loop_
_entity.id
_entity.type
_entity.pdbx_description
1 polymer ?
#
loop_
_entity_poly.entity_id
_entity_poly.type
_entity_poly.pdbx_seq_one_letter_code
_entity_poly.pdbx_strand_id
1 'polypeptide(L)'
;MDERAMARVVEVLETDPDFYVPVKKLWLMLQGEGLVLDMDLETFQAQLEADDRFEFIEGIDHTEGFEDDPEFEAEMEALGFFSGPRVKLVSREMTAEDVFAGLTRSLRQLNEALRGAWETRPEDDPEAEAMLLETLGLAEQLEREIQEIIESSQEEGSPEETEE
;
A
#
# COMPACT_ATOMS: atom_id res chain seq x y z
N MET A 1 -2.54 21.39 12.75
CA MET A 1 -3.22 20.13 13.01
C MET A 1 -3.46 20.14 14.48
N ASP A 2 -4.73 20.05 14.87
CA ASP A 2 -5.05 20.04 16.29
C ASP A 2 -4.74 18.67 16.90
N GLU A 3 -4.81 18.59 18.23
CA GLU A 3 -4.53 17.36 18.97
C GLU A 3 -5.47 16.22 18.58
N ARG A 4 -6.71 16.52 18.16
CA ARG A 4 -7.70 15.52 17.79
C ARG A 4 -7.34 14.85 16.46
N ALA A 5 -7.04 15.66 15.44
CA ALA A 5 -6.59 15.17 14.15
C ALA A 5 -5.29 14.37 14.30
N MET A 6 -4.36 14.86 15.12
CA MET A 6 -3.10 14.18 15.37
C MET A 6 -3.29 12.84 16.10
N ALA A 7 -4.14 12.79 17.13
CA ALA A 7 -4.47 11.54 17.82
C ALA A 7 -5.12 10.53 16.86
N ARG A 8 -5.93 11.02 15.90
CA ARG A 8 -6.56 10.17 14.89
C ARG A 8 -5.54 9.58 13.92
N VAL A 9 -4.53 10.35 13.49
CA VAL A 9 -3.43 9.81 12.67
C VAL A 9 -2.70 8.68 13.39
N VAL A 10 -2.38 8.88 14.68
CA VAL A 10 -1.73 7.85 15.49
C VAL A 10 -2.60 6.59 15.58
N GLU A 11 -3.88 6.72 15.93
CA GLU A 11 -4.80 5.59 16.01
C GLU A 11 -4.88 4.79 14.69
N VAL A 12 -4.91 5.50 13.55
CA VAL A 12 -4.91 4.84 12.24
C VAL A 12 -3.59 4.10 12.04
N LEU A 13 -2.44 4.72 12.25
CA LEU A 13 -1.15 4.07 12.05
C LEU A 13 -0.86 2.92 13.03
N GLU A 14 -1.49 2.92 14.20
CA GLU A 14 -1.44 1.81 15.16
C GLU A 14 -2.25 0.59 14.68
N THR A 15 -3.32 0.80 13.93
CA THR A 15 -4.29 -0.24 13.56
C THR A 15 -4.31 -0.60 12.08
N ASP A 16 -3.73 0.23 11.21
CA ASP A 16 -3.67 -0.02 9.77
C ASP A 16 -2.86 -1.31 9.54
N PRO A 17 -3.38 -2.24 8.73
CA PRO A 17 -2.68 -3.47 8.42
C PRO A 17 -1.30 -3.19 7.79
N ASP A 18 -1.17 -2.12 7.02
CA ASP A 18 0.07 -1.74 6.36
C ASP A 18 0.92 -0.86 7.26
N PHE A 19 2.21 -1.18 7.29
CA PHE A 19 3.15 -0.54 8.20
C PHE A 19 3.46 0.89 7.79
N TYR A 20 3.66 1.08 6.49
CA TYR A 20 3.85 2.39 5.86
C TYR A 20 2.58 2.75 5.10
N VAL A 21 1.88 3.75 5.60
CA VAL A 21 0.61 4.20 5.04
C VAL A 21 0.86 5.42 4.15
N PRO A 22 0.26 5.52 2.95
CA PRO A 22 0.38 6.70 2.12
C PRO A 22 -0.13 7.96 2.83
N VAL A 23 0.66 9.03 2.82
CA VAL A 23 0.29 10.30 3.48
C VAL A 23 -0.99 10.88 2.88
N LYS A 24 -1.15 10.77 1.55
CA LYS A 24 -2.35 11.21 0.83
C LYS A 24 -3.60 10.45 1.28
N LYS A 25 -3.51 9.13 1.48
CA LYS A 25 -4.61 8.30 2.04
C LYS A 25 -5.04 8.79 3.43
N LEU A 26 -4.09 9.07 4.32
CA LEU A 26 -4.37 9.59 5.66
C LEU A 26 -5.08 10.94 5.60
N TRP A 27 -4.56 11.85 4.78
CA TRP A 27 -5.12 13.18 4.59
C TRP A 27 -6.56 13.14 4.07
N LEU A 28 -6.84 12.36 3.01
CA LEU A 28 -8.18 12.21 2.44
C LEU A 28 -9.17 11.63 3.45
N MET A 29 -8.76 10.61 4.20
CA MET A 29 -9.59 10.03 5.26
C MET A 29 -9.91 11.06 6.36
N LEU A 30 -8.91 11.79 6.86
CA LEU A 30 -9.14 12.83 7.88
C LEU A 30 -9.99 14.01 7.34
N GLN A 31 -9.87 14.35 6.05
CA GLN A 31 -10.78 15.30 5.42
C GLN A 31 -12.21 14.78 5.40
N GLY A 32 -12.41 13.52 5.03
CA GLY A 32 -13.72 12.85 5.05
C GLY A 32 -14.35 12.79 6.45
N GLU A 33 -13.52 12.69 7.50
CA GLU A 33 -13.93 12.76 8.90
C GLU A 33 -14.16 14.20 9.41
N GLY A 34 -13.86 15.21 8.59
CA GLY A 34 -14.01 16.63 8.94
C GLY A 34 -12.93 17.17 9.88
N LEU A 35 -11.80 16.49 10.01
CA LEU A 35 -10.73 16.83 10.97
C LEU A 35 -9.67 17.80 10.39
N VAL A 36 -9.53 17.86 9.06
CA VAL A 36 -8.51 18.68 8.37
C VAL A 36 -9.06 19.41 7.14
N LEU A 37 -10.32 19.85 7.19
CA LEU A 37 -11.06 20.45 6.05
C LEU A 37 -10.35 21.63 5.37
N ASP A 38 -9.68 22.49 6.14
CA ASP A 38 -9.00 23.69 5.64
C ASP A 38 -7.48 23.49 5.43
N MET A 39 -7.02 22.24 5.40
CA MET A 39 -5.61 21.88 5.27
C MET A 39 -5.35 21.19 3.94
N ASP A 40 -4.42 21.73 3.17
CA ASP A 40 -3.90 21.05 1.97
C ASP A 40 -2.92 19.92 2.33
N LEU A 41 -2.63 19.06 1.35
CA LEU A 41 -1.77 17.89 1.53
C LEU A 41 -0.34 18.27 1.93
N GLU A 42 0.22 19.33 1.35
CA GLU A 42 1.59 19.78 1.64
C GLU A 42 1.72 20.23 3.09
N THR A 43 0.76 21.03 3.57
CA THR A 43 0.69 21.48 4.96
C THR A 43 0.45 20.32 5.92
N PHE A 44 -0.37 19.33 5.52
CA PHE A 44 -0.59 18.11 6.30
C PHE A 44 0.70 17.30 6.45
N GLN A 45 1.40 17.06 5.34
CA GLN A 45 2.66 16.34 5.32
C GLN A 45 3.73 17.06 6.18
N ALA A 46 3.92 18.36 5.97
CA ALA A 46 4.92 19.14 6.72
C ALA A 46 4.70 19.08 8.24
N GLN A 47 3.46 18.96 8.70
CA GLN A 47 3.16 18.83 10.11
C GLN A 47 3.43 17.44 10.68
N LEU A 48 3.28 16.40 9.88
CA LEU A 48 3.68 15.06 10.26
C LEU A 48 5.22 14.93 10.26
N GLU A 49 5.91 15.52 9.27
CA GLU A 49 7.38 15.54 9.21
C GLU A 49 8.03 16.29 10.39
N ALA A 50 7.33 17.29 10.94
CA ALA A 50 7.80 18.05 12.09
C ALA A 50 7.62 17.32 13.44
N ASP A 51 6.96 16.16 13.46
CA ASP A 51 6.65 15.41 14.67
C ASP A 51 7.46 14.11 14.75
N ASP A 52 8.30 14.00 15.78
CA ASP A 52 9.28 12.93 15.97
C ASP A 52 8.65 11.53 16.15
N ARG A 53 7.32 11.43 16.28
CA ARG A 53 6.61 10.14 16.35
C ARG A 53 6.50 9.45 14.99
N PHE A 54 6.74 10.18 13.90
CA PHE A 54 6.57 9.68 12.55
C PHE A 54 7.91 9.46 11.84
N GLU A 55 7.97 8.41 11.04
CA GLU A 55 9.10 8.10 10.16
C GLU A 55 8.58 7.98 8.73
N PHE A 56 9.31 8.59 7.79
CA PHE A 56 8.92 8.68 6.40
C PHE A 56 9.84 7.88 5.50
N ILE A 57 9.25 7.34 4.44
CA ILE A 57 9.98 6.80 3.29
C ILE A 57 9.47 7.45 2.02
N GLU A 58 10.36 7.52 1.03
CA GLU A 58 9.98 7.88 -0.33
C GLU A 58 8.99 6.84 -0.87
N GLY A 59 7.93 7.32 -1.53
CA GLY A 59 6.94 6.45 -2.16
C GLY A 59 7.27 6.16 -3.61
N ILE A 60 6.36 5.45 -4.26
CA ILE A 60 6.39 5.20 -5.70
C ILE A 60 5.45 6.20 -6.36
N ASP A 61 5.85 6.74 -7.51
CA ASP A 61 4.94 7.48 -8.38
C ASP A 61 4.21 6.48 -9.28
N HIS A 62 2.91 6.29 -9.03
CA HIS A 62 2.06 5.40 -9.81
C HIS A 62 1.48 6.08 -11.07
N THR A 63 1.76 7.37 -11.26
CA THR A 63 1.27 8.18 -12.38
C THR A 63 2.35 8.45 -13.43
N GLU A 64 3.54 7.89 -13.29
CA GLU A 64 4.63 8.05 -14.26
C GLU A 64 4.17 7.64 -15.67
N GLY A 65 4.28 8.56 -16.63
CA GLY A 65 3.80 8.41 -18.00
C GLY A 65 2.31 8.76 -18.24
N PHE A 66 1.58 9.10 -17.18
CA PHE A 66 0.17 9.51 -17.19
C PHE A 66 -0.05 10.79 -16.35
N GLU A 67 0.97 11.63 -16.17
CA GLU A 67 0.96 12.76 -15.24
C GLU A 67 -0.09 13.83 -15.59
N ASP A 68 -0.50 13.90 -16.87
CA ASP A 68 -1.50 14.83 -17.38
C ASP A 68 -2.95 14.29 -17.28
N ASP A 69 -3.15 13.08 -16.75
CA ASP A 69 -4.46 12.42 -16.62
C ASP A 69 -4.93 12.31 -15.15
N PRO A 70 -5.69 13.29 -14.64
CA PRO A 70 -6.20 13.24 -13.27
C PRO A 70 -7.28 12.18 -13.05
N GLU A 71 -7.93 11.69 -14.12
CA GLU A 71 -8.90 10.60 -14.02
C GLU A 71 -8.17 9.28 -13.74
N PHE A 72 -7.03 9.07 -14.40
CA PHE A 72 -6.15 7.92 -14.14
C PHE A 72 -5.64 7.90 -12.69
N GLU A 73 -5.17 9.03 -12.15
CA GLU A 73 -4.74 9.11 -10.75
C GLU A 73 -5.88 8.71 -9.79
N ALA A 74 -7.10 9.24 -10.01
CA ALA A 74 -8.25 8.92 -9.17
C ALA A 74 -8.66 7.45 -9.26
N GLU A 75 -8.56 6.82 -10.44
CA GLU A 75 -8.81 5.38 -10.62
C GLU A 75 -7.78 4.53 -9.86
N MET A 76 -6.49 4.88 -9.97
CA MET A 76 -5.42 4.21 -9.23
C MET A 76 -5.61 4.32 -7.72
N GLU A 77 -5.97 5.50 -7.22
CA GLU A 77 -6.28 5.72 -5.80
C GLU A 77 -7.49 4.93 -5.32
N ALA A 78 -8.54 4.82 -6.15
CA ALA A 78 -9.71 4.00 -5.85
C ALA A 78 -9.36 2.51 -5.75
N LEU A 79 -8.36 2.06 -6.51
CA LEU A 79 -7.77 0.73 -6.40
C LEU A 79 -6.77 0.61 -5.24
N GLY A 80 -6.49 1.69 -4.50
CA GLY A 80 -5.61 1.74 -3.33
C GLY A 80 -4.15 2.06 -3.63
N PHE A 81 -3.81 2.40 -4.88
CA PHE A 81 -2.47 2.80 -5.30
C PHE A 81 -2.30 4.32 -5.19
N PHE A 82 -1.86 4.76 -4.01
CA PHE A 82 -1.56 6.18 -3.75
C PHE A 82 -0.08 6.47 -4.01
N SER A 83 0.16 7.47 -4.85
CA SER A 83 1.51 8.03 -5.08
C SER A 83 2.00 8.85 -3.88
N GLY A 84 3.31 9.07 -3.84
CA GLY A 84 3.95 9.99 -2.90
C GLY A 84 4.35 9.35 -1.56
N PRO A 85 4.85 10.18 -0.62
CA PRO A 85 5.52 9.70 0.58
C PRO A 85 4.61 8.82 1.45
N ARG A 86 5.24 7.88 2.14
CA ARG A 86 4.57 7.00 3.09
C ARG A 86 5.12 7.21 4.49
N VAL A 87 4.25 7.06 5.48
CA VAL A 87 4.54 7.35 6.88
C VAL A 87 4.19 6.16 7.76
N LYS A 88 4.98 5.96 8.81
CA LYS A 88 4.70 5.01 9.89
C LYS A 88 4.89 5.67 11.25
N LEU A 89 4.46 4.99 12.31
CA LEU A 89 4.84 5.34 13.68
C LEU A 89 6.20 4.76 14.02
N VAL A 90 7.07 5.59 14.62
CA VAL A 90 8.36 5.17 15.17
C VAL A 90 8.20 4.13 16.28
N SER A 91 7.12 4.23 17.06
CA SER A 91 6.84 3.31 18.17
C SER A 91 6.38 1.92 17.73
N ARG A 92 5.98 1.74 16.46
CA ARG A 92 5.58 0.45 15.92
C ARG A 92 6.85 -0.26 15.47
N GLU A 93 7.14 -1.44 16.03
CA GLU A 93 8.25 -2.28 15.59
C GLU A 93 7.80 -3.12 14.39
N MET A 94 8.65 -3.19 13.36
CA MET A 94 8.36 -3.97 12.15
C MET A 94 8.96 -5.37 12.29
N THR A 95 8.12 -6.40 12.25
CA THR A 95 8.58 -7.79 12.22
C THR A 95 8.67 -8.30 10.78
N ALA A 96 9.40 -9.40 10.58
CA ALA A 96 9.43 -10.07 9.27
C ALA A 96 8.02 -10.53 8.85
N GLU A 97 7.21 -11.00 9.80
CA GLU A 97 5.83 -11.42 9.57
C GLU A 97 4.97 -10.26 9.05
N ASP A 98 5.13 -9.05 9.60
CA ASP A 98 4.43 -7.86 9.12
C ASP A 98 4.79 -7.52 7.67
N VAL A 99 6.06 -7.65 7.31
CA VAL A 99 6.54 -7.42 5.93
C VAL A 99 5.92 -8.43 4.98
N PHE A 100 5.94 -9.72 5.31
CA PHE A 100 5.32 -10.77 4.48
C PHE A 100 3.80 -10.63 4.38
N ALA A 101 3.14 -10.24 5.47
CA ALA A 101 1.71 -9.97 5.46
C ALA A 101 1.37 -8.78 4.54
N GLY A 102 2.18 -7.71 4.58
CA GLY A 102 2.08 -6.57 3.68
C GLY A 102 2.25 -6.96 2.22
N LEU A 103 3.34 -7.67 1.90
CA LEU A 103 3.60 -8.17 0.53
C LEU A 103 2.45 -9.03 0.00
N THR A 104 1.93 -9.94 0.82
CA THR A 104 0.81 -10.81 0.45
C THR A 104 -0.46 -10.00 0.13
N ARG A 105 -0.76 -8.96 0.91
CA ARG A 105 -1.90 -8.07 0.64
C ARG A 105 -1.72 -7.28 -0.66
N SER A 106 -0.53 -6.70 -0.87
CA SER A 106 -0.24 -5.96 -2.10
C SER A 106 -0.35 -6.85 -3.34
N LEU A 107 0.13 -8.10 -3.28
CA LEU A 107 -0.04 -9.05 -4.38
C LEU A 107 -1.49 -9.38 -4.67
N ARG A 108 -2.31 -9.55 -3.62
CA ARG A 108 -3.73 -9.81 -3.78
C ARG A 108 -4.44 -8.65 -4.48
N GLN A 109 -4.12 -7.42 -4.06
CA GLN A 109 -4.68 -6.20 -4.64
C GLN A 109 -4.27 -6.03 -6.11
N LEU A 110 -3.00 -6.30 -6.44
CA LEU A 110 -2.51 -6.32 -7.81
C LEU A 110 -3.26 -7.34 -8.67
N ASN A 111 -3.40 -8.57 -8.18
CA ASN A 111 -4.12 -9.64 -8.89
C ASN A 111 -5.59 -9.29 -9.11
N GLU A 112 -6.25 -8.68 -8.12
CA GLU A 112 -7.64 -8.23 -8.24
C GLU A 112 -7.77 -7.12 -9.29
N ALA A 113 -6.87 -6.14 -9.30
CA ALA A 113 -6.84 -5.08 -10.30
C ALA A 113 -6.62 -5.62 -11.73
N LEU A 114 -5.65 -6.54 -11.91
CA LEU A 114 -5.39 -7.16 -13.22
C LEU A 114 -6.58 -8.00 -13.72
N ARG A 115 -7.27 -8.72 -12.82
CA ARG A 115 -8.50 -9.45 -13.17
C ARG A 115 -9.63 -8.50 -13.54
N GLY A 116 -9.80 -7.39 -12.81
CA GLY A 116 -10.75 -6.34 -13.16
C GLY A 116 -10.48 -5.79 -14.56
N ALA A 117 -9.22 -5.45 -14.85
CA ALA A 117 -8.80 -4.99 -16.18
C ALA A 117 -9.11 -6.03 -17.27
N TRP A 118 -8.96 -7.32 -16.96
CA TRP A 118 -9.27 -8.41 -17.90
C TRP A 118 -10.77 -8.50 -18.21
N GLU A 119 -11.62 -8.31 -17.20
CA GLU A 119 -13.08 -8.33 -17.34
C GLU A 119 -13.61 -7.12 -18.13
N THR A 120 -12.94 -5.97 -18.05
CA THR A 120 -13.35 -4.73 -18.73
C THR A 120 -12.55 -4.44 -20.00
N ARG A 121 -11.71 -5.37 -20.46
CA ARG A 121 -10.82 -5.13 -21.61
C ARG A 121 -11.59 -4.87 -22.92
N PRO A 122 -11.08 -4.02 -23.82
CA PRO A 122 -11.63 -3.88 -25.17
C PRO A 122 -11.43 -5.17 -25.97
N GLU A 123 -12.48 -5.69 -26.62
CA GLU A 123 -12.40 -6.90 -27.46
C GLU A 123 -11.70 -6.64 -28.81
N ASP A 124 -11.53 -5.37 -29.19
CA ASP A 124 -10.95 -4.94 -30.46
C ASP A 124 -9.45 -4.57 -30.37
N ASP A 125 -8.82 -4.82 -29.23
CA ASP A 125 -7.38 -4.61 -29.02
C ASP A 125 -6.65 -5.91 -28.65
N PRO A 126 -6.25 -6.73 -29.64
CA PRO A 126 -5.56 -7.99 -29.40
C PRO A 126 -4.13 -7.81 -28.86
N GLU A 127 -3.52 -6.63 -29.02
CA GLU A 127 -2.20 -6.34 -28.45
C GLU A 127 -2.31 -6.09 -26.95
N ALA A 128 -3.29 -5.27 -26.53
CA ALA A 128 -3.61 -5.08 -25.12
C ALA A 128 -4.01 -6.40 -24.43
N GLU A 129 -4.82 -7.24 -25.11
CA GLU A 129 -5.20 -8.56 -24.58
C GLU A 129 -3.97 -9.46 -24.33
N ALA A 130 -3.03 -9.50 -25.27
CA ALA A 130 -1.81 -10.31 -25.13
C ALA A 130 -0.92 -9.82 -23.98
N MET A 131 -0.72 -8.51 -23.85
CA MET A 131 0.06 -7.92 -22.74
C MET A 131 -0.57 -8.21 -21.39
N LEU A 132 -1.90 -8.13 -21.29
CA LEU A 132 -2.61 -8.37 -20.04
C LEU A 132 -2.53 -9.84 -19.61
N LEU A 133 -2.62 -10.78 -20.55
CA LEU A 133 -2.40 -12.22 -20.27
C LEU A 133 -0.98 -12.50 -19.77
N GLU A 134 0.03 -11.90 -20.42
CA GLU A 134 1.42 -12.03 -19.98
C GLU A 134 1.58 -11.49 -18.55
N THR A 135 1.03 -10.31 -18.28
CA THR A 135 1.12 -9.65 -16.97
C THR A 135 0.42 -10.46 -15.87
N LEU A 136 -0.74 -11.03 -16.15
CA LEU A 136 -1.44 -11.96 -15.24
C LEU A 136 -0.58 -13.19 -14.92
N GLY A 137 0.05 -13.78 -15.93
CA GLY A 137 0.94 -14.94 -15.73
C GLY A 137 2.17 -14.61 -14.86
N LEU A 138 2.76 -13.42 -15.05
CA LEU A 138 3.85 -12.92 -14.23
C LEU A 138 3.41 -12.68 -12.77
N ALA A 139 2.23 -12.09 -12.56
CA ALA A 139 1.68 -11.85 -11.23
C ALA A 139 1.41 -13.15 -10.47
N GLU A 140 0.87 -14.18 -11.14
CA GLU A 140 0.67 -15.51 -10.56
C GLU A 140 2.00 -16.20 -10.21
N GLN A 141 3.03 -16.02 -11.04
CA GLN A 141 4.35 -16.55 -10.73
C GLN A 141 4.94 -15.89 -9.48
N LEU A 142 4.86 -14.56 -9.40
CA LEU A 142 5.33 -13.81 -8.24
C LEU A 142 4.60 -14.20 -6.95
N GLU A 143 3.29 -14.44 -7.03
CA GLU A 143 2.51 -14.93 -5.88
C GLU A 143 3.03 -16.27 -5.37
N ARG A 144 3.33 -17.22 -6.27
CA ARG A 144 3.89 -18.53 -5.89
C ARG A 144 5.27 -18.39 -5.24
N GLU A 145 6.16 -17.59 -5.83
CA GLU A 145 7.51 -17.39 -5.29
C GLU A 145 7.47 -16.77 -3.89
N ILE A 146 6.57 -15.81 -3.64
CA ILE A 146 6.40 -15.22 -2.31
C ILE A 146 5.81 -16.24 -1.32
N GLN A 147 4.85 -17.07 -1.73
CA GLN A 147 4.31 -18.14 -0.87
C GLN A 147 5.39 -19.15 -0.46
N GLU A 148 6.24 -19.58 -1.40
CA GLU A 148 7.35 -20.49 -1.12
C GLU A 148 8.36 -19.90 -0.11
N ILE A 149 8.67 -18.60 -0.21
CA ILE A 149 9.54 -17.90 0.74
C ILE A 149 8.90 -17.84 2.14
N ILE A 150 7.60 -17.59 2.21
CA ILE A 150 6.87 -17.54 3.48
C ILE A 150 6.85 -18.93 4.14
N GLU A 151 6.54 -19.97 3.39
CA GLU A 151 6.50 -21.35 3.88
C GLU A 151 7.87 -21.81 4.40
N SER A 152 8.93 -21.58 3.63
CA SER A 152 10.31 -21.93 4.05
C SER A 152 10.77 -21.17 5.29
N SER A 153 10.39 -19.90 5.43
CA SER A 153 10.70 -19.10 6.63
C SER A 153 9.99 -19.58 7.90
N GLN A 154 8.85 -20.29 7.77
CA GLN A 154 8.12 -20.88 8.89
C GLN A 154 8.67 -22.26 9.30
N GLU A 155 9.22 -23.04 8.36
CA GLU A 155 9.84 -24.34 8.65
C GLU A 155 11.15 -24.21 9.42
N GLU A 156 11.96 -23.18 9.17
CA GLU A 156 13.22 -22.91 9.90
C GLU A 156 13.01 -22.42 11.35
N GLY A 157 11.78 -22.01 11.70
CA GLY A 157 11.41 -21.50 13.03
C GLY A 157 10.86 -22.54 14.01
N SER A 158 10.71 -23.80 13.60
CA SER A 158 10.25 -24.89 14.49
C SER A 158 11.45 -25.47 15.24
N PRO A 159 11.61 -25.22 16.56
CA PRO A 159 12.67 -25.87 17.30
C PRO A 159 12.39 -27.38 17.31
N GLU A 160 13.37 -28.17 16.89
CA GLU A 160 13.42 -29.60 17.20
C GLU A 160 13.12 -29.75 18.70
N GLU A 161 11.92 -30.26 19.02
CA GLU A 161 11.60 -30.80 20.33
C GLU A 161 12.71 -31.79 20.68
N THR A 162 13.63 -31.34 21.53
CA THR A 162 14.72 -32.16 22.02
C THR A 162 14.08 -33.11 23.03
N GLU A 163 13.68 -34.29 22.57
CA GLU A 163 13.32 -35.41 23.42
C GLU A 163 14.55 -35.84 24.25
N GLU A 164 14.49 -35.64 25.58
CA GLU A 164 15.30 -36.36 26.58
C GLU A 164 14.40 -37.23 27.47
#